data_AF-A0A9D6HNH3-F1
#
_entry.id   AF-A0A9D6HNH3-F1
#
_cell.length_a   1.000
_cell.length_b   1.000
_cell.length_c   1.000
_cell.angle_alpha   90.00
_cell.angle_beta   90.00
_cell.angle_gamma   90.00
#
_symmetry.space_group_name_H-M   'P 1'
#
loop_
_entity.id
_entity.type
_entity.pdbx_description
1 polymer ?
#
loop_
_entity_poly.entity_id
_entity_poly.type
_entity_poly.pdbx_seq_one_letter_code
_entity_poly.pdbx_strand_id
1 'polypeptide(L)'
;MAKYLALLGLFLALPPIPNANSEGAFAGIEDVPYAVVGGTSVVATGAPEIPRAGRISVAERTVTITAYSSTPEETDSTPFITASGTHVRDGVVAANFLPFGTAVKIPELYGDRLFVV
;
A
#
# COMPACT_ATOMS: atom_id res chain seq x y z
N MET A 1 -4.54 61.80 31.71
CA MET A 1 -4.34 61.52 30.27
C MET A 1 -4.13 60.02 30.13
N ALA A 2 -5.23 59.29 29.93
CA ALA A 2 -5.25 57.84 29.81
C ALA A 2 -4.70 57.41 28.43
N LYS A 3 -3.93 56.31 28.40
CA LYS A 3 -3.68 55.45 27.22
C LYS A 3 -2.91 54.19 27.65
N TYR A 4 -3.61 53.29 28.34
CA TYR A 4 -3.30 51.85 28.37
C TYR A 4 -4.21 51.20 27.32
N LEU A 5 -3.65 50.78 26.18
CA LEU A 5 -4.29 49.99 25.12
C LEU A 5 -3.14 49.64 24.15
N ALA A 6 -2.78 48.41 23.79
CA ALA A 6 -3.54 47.20 23.68
C ALA A 6 -2.64 46.00 24.01
N LEU A 7 -3.15 45.11 24.85
CA LEU A 7 -2.61 43.76 24.99
C LEU A 7 -3.15 42.97 23.79
N LEU A 8 -2.31 42.75 22.80
CA LEU A 8 -2.64 41.99 21.59
C LEU A 8 -2.82 40.52 21.99
N GLY A 9 -4.07 40.11 22.21
CA GLY A 9 -4.44 38.73 22.43
C GLY A 9 -4.17 37.91 21.17
N LEU A 10 -3.03 37.22 21.14
CA LEU A 10 -2.76 36.16 20.17
C LEU A 10 -3.58 34.94 20.57
N PHE A 11 -4.83 34.90 20.11
CA PHE A 11 -5.69 33.73 20.20
C PHE A 11 -5.16 32.70 19.18
N LEU A 12 -4.23 31.85 19.61
CA LEU A 12 -3.81 30.67 18.85
C LEU A 12 -5.03 29.75 18.73
N ALA A 13 -5.67 29.78 17.57
CA ALA A 13 -6.69 28.81 17.17
C ALA A 13 -6.02 27.43 17.09
N LEU A 14 -6.15 26.64 18.16
CA LEU A 14 -5.87 25.21 18.10
C LEU A 14 -6.84 24.58 17.10
N PRO A 15 -6.36 23.76 16.15
CA PRO A 15 -7.25 23.02 15.28
C PRO A 15 -8.16 22.12 16.13
N PRO A 16 -9.42 21.89 15.73
CA PRO A 16 -10.27 20.94 16.42
C PRO A 16 -9.57 19.59 16.45
N ILE A 17 -9.45 19.00 17.65
CA ILE A 17 -8.95 17.63 17.81
C ILE A 17 -9.87 16.75 16.97
N PRO A 18 -9.38 16.06 15.92
CA PRO A 18 -10.19 15.11 15.18
C PRO A 18 -10.70 14.09 16.18
N ASN A 19 -12.02 13.90 16.19
CA ASN A 19 -12.66 12.90 17.02
C ASN A 19 -11.96 11.57 16.78
N ALA A 20 -11.62 10.89 17.88
CA ALA A 20 -11.09 9.54 17.83
C ALA A 20 -12.23 8.56 17.53
N ASN A 21 -12.82 8.65 16.34
CA ASN A 21 -13.41 7.50 15.67
C ASN A 21 -12.31 6.96 14.76
N SER A 22 -11.63 5.93 15.24
CA SER A 22 -10.66 5.17 14.47
C SER A 22 -11.25 4.81 13.10
N GLU A 23 -10.85 5.54 12.07
CA GLU A 23 -10.92 5.10 10.68
C GLU A 23 -9.90 3.96 10.53
N GLY A 24 -10.22 2.83 11.17
CA GLY A 24 -9.73 1.56 10.70
C GLY A 24 -10.20 1.45 9.26
N ALA A 25 -9.24 1.43 8.35
CA ALA A 25 -9.45 1.15 6.94
C ALA A 25 -10.10 -0.24 6.78
N PHE A 26 -11.43 -0.29 6.91
CA PHE A 26 -12.24 -1.37 6.38
C PHE A 26 -12.75 -0.88 5.03
N ALA A 27 -11.90 -0.98 4.02
CA ALA A 27 -12.32 -0.83 2.64
C ALA A 27 -13.34 -1.94 2.33
N GLY A 28 -14.59 -1.57 2.00
CA GLY A 28 -15.43 -2.39 1.13
C GLY A 28 -16.74 -2.97 1.66
N ILE A 29 -17.60 -2.19 2.33
CA ILE A 29 -19.04 -2.56 2.48
C ILE A 29 -19.96 -1.38 2.13
N GLU A 30 -19.59 -0.50 1.20
CA GLU A 30 -20.43 0.66 0.84
C GLU A 30 -21.46 0.35 -0.26
N ASP A 31 -21.29 -0.75 -1.02
CA ASP A 31 -22.09 -1.05 -2.22
C ASP A 31 -22.80 -2.41 -2.18
N VAL A 32 -23.18 -2.93 -1.01
CA VAL A 32 -24.00 -4.17 -0.96
C VAL A 32 -25.47 -3.78 -1.14
N PRO A 33 -26.13 -4.14 -2.27
CA PRO A 33 -27.52 -3.78 -2.48
C PRO A 33 -28.40 -4.49 -1.44
N TYR A 34 -29.26 -3.70 -0.80
CA TYR A 34 -30.00 -4.09 0.37
C TYR A 34 -31.45 -3.64 0.27
N ALA A 35 -32.40 -4.49 0.63
CA ALA A 35 -33.81 -4.18 0.65
C ALA A 35 -34.37 -4.19 2.07
N VAL A 36 -35.14 -3.17 2.41
CA VAL A 36 -35.90 -3.12 3.66
C VAL A 36 -37.17 -3.96 3.49
N VAL A 37 -37.27 -5.06 4.25
CA VAL A 37 -38.46 -5.92 4.30
C VAL A 37 -39.22 -5.62 5.59
N GLY A 38 -40.40 -5.00 5.47
CA GLY A 38 -41.31 -4.82 6.61
C GLY A 38 -40.89 -3.78 7.66
N GLY A 39 -40.11 -2.76 7.26
CA GLY A 39 -39.83 -1.56 8.08
C GLY A 39 -38.85 -1.75 9.24
N THR A 40 -38.64 -2.97 9.73
CA THR A 40 -37.67 -3.28 10.81
C THR A 40 -36.63 -4.31 10.41
N SER A 41 -36.81 -4.95 9.26
CA SER A 41 -35.91 -5.99 8.77
C SER A 41 -35.38 -5.60 7.43
N VAL A 42 -34.21 -6.12 7.14
CA VAL A 42 -33.40 -5.58 6.10
C VAL A 42 -32.55 -6.75 5.56
N VAL A 43 -32.65 -7.00 4.25
CA VAL A 43 -32.23 -8.24 3.58
C VAL A 43 -31.29 -7.92 2.42
N ALA A 44 -30.12 -8.57 2.38
CA ALA A 44 -29.16 -8.46 1.29
C ALA A 44 -29.79 -8.97 -0.02
N THR A 45 -29.88 -8.11 -1.03
CA THR A 45 -30.47 -8.45 -2.34
C THR A 45 -29.41 -8.77 -3.39
N GLY A 46 -28.13 -8.61 -3.07
CA GLY A 46 -27.01 -9.00 -3.92
C GLY A 46 -26.10 -9.98 -3.20
N ALA A 47 -25.64 -11.01 -3.93
CA ALA A 47 -24.45 -11.74 -3.50
C ALA A 47 -23.25 -10.77 -3.59
N PRO A 48 -22.32 -10.79 -2.63
CA PRO A 48 -21.07 -10.06 -2.81
C PRO A 48 -20.41 -10.58 -4.09
N GLU A 49 -20.03 -9.67 -4.99
CA GLU A 49 -19.09 -10.02 -6.05
C GLU A 49 -17.78 -10.38 -5.36
N ILE A 50 -17.55 -11.68 -5.15
CA ILE A 50 -16.25 -12.15 -4.70
C ILE A 50 -15.31 -11.91 -5.89
N PRO A 51 -14.26 -11.07 -5.74
CA PRO A 51 -13.30 -10.87 -6.80
C PRO A 51 -12.80 -12.23 -7.24
N ARG A 52 -13.06 -12.60 -8.49
CA ARG A 52 -12.61 -13.90 -9.02
C ARG A 52 -11.10 -13.91 -8.88
N ALA A 53 -10.60 -14.75 -7.96
CA ALA A 53 -9.16 -14.88 -7.72
C ALA A 53 -8.46 -14.95 -9.09
N GLY A 54 -7.67 -13.92 -9.39
CA GLY A 54 -7.03 -13.79 -10.69
C GLY A 54 -6.28 -15.06 -11.02
N ARG A 55 -6.31 -15.48 -12.29
CA ARG A 55 -5.54 -16.66 -12.73
C ARG A 55 -4.07 -16.44 -12.36
N ILE A 56 -3.57 -17.20 -11.39
CA ILE A 56 -2.15 -17.18 -11.06
C ILE A 56 -1.41 -17.84 -12.22
N SER A 57 -0.77 -17.04 -13.07
CA SER A 57 0.09 -17.55 -14.15
C SER A 57 1.42 -17.96 -13.55
N VAL A 58 1.64 -19.26 -13.41
CA VAL A 58 2.95 -19.81 -13.01
C VAL A 58 3.73 -20.13 -14.28
N ALA A 59 4.93 -19.59 -14.39
CA ALA A 59 5.85 -19.86 -15.50
C ALA A 59 7.25 -20.12 -14.95
N GLU A 60 7.91 -21.13 -15.50
CA GLU A 60 9.31 -21.45 -15.21
C GLU A 60 10.18 -20.97 -16.38
N ARG A 61 11.29 -20.29 -16.07
CA ARG A 61 12.22 -19.76 -17.07
C ARG A 61 13.65 -19.82 -16.55
N THR A 62 14.58 -20.20 -17.41
CA THR A 62 16.01 -20.05 -17.17
C THR A 62 16.42 -18.62 -17.52
N VAL A 63 17.00 -17.90 -16.55
CA VAL A 63 17.46 -16.52 -16.71
C VAL A 63 18.85 -16.35 -16.12
N THR A 64 19.63 -15.42 -16.66
CA THR A 64 20.90 -15.01 -16.06
C THR A 64 20.62 -14.09 -14.87
N ILE A 65 21.13 -14.45 -13.70
CA ILE A 65 20.94 -13.69 -12.46
C ILE A 65 22.26 -12.99 -12.11
N THR A 66 22.19 -11.69 -11.87
CA THR A 66 23.29 -10.90 -11.30
C THR A 66 22.85 -10.27 -9.99
N ALA A 67 23.80 -10.08 -9.07
CA ALA A 67 23.58 -9.33 -7.83
C ALA A 67 24.38 -8.03 -7.91
N TYR A 68 23.81 -6.95 -7.40
CA TYR A 68 24.47 -5.66 -7.27
C TYR A 68 24.25 -5.13 -5.85
N SER A 69 25.12 -4.24 -5.40
CA SER A 69 25.04 -3.55 -4.12
C SER A 69 24.36 -2.18 -4.31
N SER A 70 23.70 -1.67 -3.26
CA SER A 70 23.20 -0.28 -3.21
C SER A 70 24.34 0.74 -3.05
N THR A 71 25.47 0.54 -3.71
CA THR A 71 26.56 1.50 -3.82
C THR A 71 26.26 2.47 -4.96
N PRO A 72 26.49 3.79 -4.81
CA PRO A 72 26.28 4.76 -5.88
C PRO A 72 27.06 4.46 -7.17
N GLU A 73 28.15 3.67 -7.10
CA GLU A 73 28.86 3.23 -8.30
C GLU A 73 28.10 2.17 -9.13
N GLU A 74 27.14 1.47 -8.51
CA GLU A 74 26.30 0.44 -9.15
C GLU A 74 24.84 0.87 -9.31
N THR A 75 24.48 2.08 -8.83
CA THR A 75 23.13 2.65 -8.84
C THR A 75 23.16 4.13 -9.24
N ASP A 76 22.02 4.80 -9.32
CA ASP A 76 22.00 6.24 -9.62
C ASP A 76 22.21 7.10 -8.35
N SER A 77 21.84 8.38 -8.41
CA SER A 77 21.90 9.30 -7.26
C SER A 77 21.07 8.87 -6.03
N THR A 78 20.26 7.81 -6.12
CA THR A 78 19.35 7.30 -5.09
C THR A 78 19.52 5.77 -4.86
N PRO A 79 20.66 5.32 -4.31
CA PRO A 79 21.04 3.90 -4.20
C PRO A 79 20.05 2.98 -3.48
N PHE A 80 19.23 3.56 -2.59
CA PHE A 80 18.30 2.83 -1.75
C PHE A 80 16.84 2.88 -2.26
N ILE A 81 16.59 3.54 -3.38
CA ILE A 81 15.25 3.66 -3.98
C ILE A 81 15.17 2.74 -5.20
N THR A 82 14.18 1.85 -5.20
CA THR A 82 13.93 0.91 -6.30
C THR A 82 13.22 1.61 -7.47
N ALA A 83 13.22 0.99 -8.65
CA ALA A 83 12.45 1.50 -9.81
C ALA A 83 10.94 1.60 -9.54
N SER A 84 10.41 0.83 -8.59
CA SER A 84 9.04 0.90 -8.10
C SER A 84 8.80 2.02 -7.06
N GLY A 85 9.82 2.83 -6.74
CA GLY A 85 9.74 3.94 -5.79
C GLY A 85 9.74 3.52 -4.31
N THR A 86 10.10 2.27 -4.00
CA THR A 86 10.16 1.77 -2.62
C THR A 86 11.60 1.70 -2.12
N HIS A 87 11.79 1.69 -0.80
CA HIS A 87 13.12 1.43 -0.25
C HIS A 87 13.54 -0.03 -0.49
N VAL A 88 14.83 -0.24 -0.75
CA VAL A 88 15.43 -1.58 -0.78
C VAL A 88 15.18 -2.31 0.53
N ARG A 89 14.84 -3.59 0.42
CA ARG A 89 14.55 -4.48 1.55
C ARG A 89 14.89 -5.90 1.16
N ASP A 90 15.06 -6.75 2.16
CA ASP A 90 15.25 -8.17 1.94
C ASP A 90 14.08 -8.76 1.14
N GLY A 91 14.41 -9.53 0.11
CA GLY A 91 13.42 -10.15 -0.77
C GLY A 91 12.99 -9.30 -1.96
N VAL A 92 13.59 -8.14 -2.21
CA VAL A 92 13.37 -7.38 -3.46
C VAL A 92 14.35 -7.81 -4.55
N VAL A 93 13.86 -7.90 -5.78
CA VAL A 93 14.67 -8.20 -6.97
C VAL A 93 14.34 -7.24 -8.09
N ALA A 94 15.32 -6.91 -8.93
CA ALA A 94 15.11 -6.09 -10.12
C ALA A 94 14.92 -6.99 -11.35
N ALA A 95 13.80 -6.83 -12.06
CA ALA A 95 13.55 -7.52 -13.33
C ALA A 95 12.77 -6.63 -14.29
N ASN A 96 13.33 -6.38 -15.47
CA ASN A 96 12.67 -5.52 -16.49
C ASN A 96 11.59 -6.25 -17.29
N PHE A 97 11.58 -7.58 -17.28
CA PHE A 97 10.68 -8.41 -18.08
C PHE A 97 9.47 -8.93 -17.28
N LEU A 98 9.38 -8.59 -15.99
CA LEU A 98 8.28 -8.96 -15.11
C LEU A 98 7.55 -7.69 -14.64
N PRO A 99 6.22 -7.72 -14.55
CA PRO A 99 5.47 -6.65 -13.90
C PRO A 99 5.88 -6.48 -12.43
N PHE A 100 5.82 -5.24 -11.94
CA PHE A 100 5.98 -4.97 -10.50
C PHE A 100 4.97 -5.78 -9.67
N GLY A 101 5.41 -6.26 -8.52
CA GLY A 101 4.62 -7.13 -7.65
C GLY A 101 4.62 -8.60 -8.05
N THR A 102 5.34 -8.98 -9.11
CA THR A 102 5.51 -10.41 -9.46
C THR A 102 6.32 -11.11 -8.38
N ALA A 103 5.77 -12.21 -7.87
CA ALA A 103 6.46 -13.08 -6.93
C ALA A 103 7.28 -14.15 -7.67
N VAL A 104 8.56 -14.24 -7.35
CA VAL A 104 9.51 -15.16 -7.97
C VAL A 104 10.19 -16.03 -6.91
N LYS A 105 10.49 -17.28 -7.28
CA LYS A 105 11.30 -18.21 -6.51
C LYS A 105 12.56 -18.52 -7.30
N ILE A 106 13.67 -18.71 -6.58
CA ILE A 106 14.95 -19.16 -7.16
C ILE A 106 15.34 -20.44 -6.41
N PRO A 107 14.82 -21.61 -6.81
CA PRO A 107 14.92 -22.83 -6.02
C PRO A 107 16.35 -23.28 -5.77
N GLU A 108 17.22 -23.13 -6.77
CA GLU A 108 18.61 -23.61 -6.71
C GLU A 108 19.48 -22.83 -5.72
N LEU A 109 19.19 -21.54 -5.51
CA LEU A 109 19.99 -20.67 -4.62
C LEU A 109 19.32 -20.43 -3.26
N TYR A 110 17.99 -20.33 -3.24
CA TYR A 110 17.24 -19.88 -2.07
C TYR A 110 16.04 -20.77 -1.71
N GLY A 111 15.88 -21.93 -2.37
CA GLY A 111 14.80 -22.88 -2.11
C GLY A 111 13.42 -22.26 -2.30
N ASP A 112 12.60 -22.31 -1.25
CA ASP A 112 11.23 -21.80 -1.26
C ASP A 112 11.08 -20.30 -0.96
N ARG A 113 12.19 -19.57 -0.81
CA ARG A 113 12.15 -18.13 -0.56
C ARG A 113 11.48 -17.39 -1.72
N LEU A 114 10.52 -16.55 -1.37
CA LEU A 114 9.84 -15.66 -2.31
C LEU A 114 10.52 -14.30 -2.37
N PHE A 115 10.66 -13.81 -3.59
CA PHE A 115 11.15 -12.48 -3.91
C PHE A 115 10.09 -11.71 -4.70
N VAL A 116 10.09 -10.38 -4.58
CA VAL A 116 9.13 -9.49 -5.24
C VAL A 116 9.87 -8.48 -6.12
N VAL A 117 9.36 -8.30 -7.33
CA VAL A 117 9.83 -7.28 -8.31
C VAL A 117 9.30 -5.89 -7.97
#